data_AF-A0A091FYA5-F1
#
_entry.id   AF-A0A091FYA5-F1
#
_cell.length_a   1.000
_cell.length_b   1.000
_cell.length_c   1.000
_cell.angle_alpha   90.00
_cell.angle_beta   90.00
_cell.angle_gamma   90.00
#
_symmetry.space_group_name_H-M   'P 1'
#
loop_
_entity.id
_entity.type
_entity.pdbx_description
1 polymer ?
#
loop_
_entity_poly.entity_id
_entity_poly.type
_entity_poly.pdbx_seq_one_letter_code
_entity_poly.pdbx_strand_id
1 'polypeptide(L)' 'QGKRALFTNFDPSCLLPKSLDYWTYFGSLTVPPLLESVIWIVLREPISVCSEQV' A
#
# COMPACT_ATOMS: atom_id res chain seq x y z
N GLN A 1 -7.52 1.80 -23.92
CA GLN A 1 -7.92 3.06 -23.24
C GLN A 1 -8.42 2.70 -21.85
N GLY A 2 -7.92 3.35 -20.79
CA GLY A 2 -8.32 3.07 -19.40
C GLY A 2 -9.69 3.68 -19.07
N LYS A 3 -10.50 2.99 -18.27
CA LYS A 3 -11.75 3.54 -17.72
C LYS A 3 -11.41 4.48 -16.56
N ARG A 4 -12.04 5.65 -16.53
CA ARG A 4 -11.92 6.64 -15.44
C ARG A 4 -13.24 6.70 -14.69
N ALA A 5 -13.18 6.64 -13.37
CA ALA A 5 -14.33 6.82 -12.49
C ALA A 5 -13.96 7.83 -11.38
N LEU A 6 -14.95 8.55 -10.88
CA LEU A 6 -14.77 9.42 -9.72
C LEU A 6 -14.69 8.57 -8.45
N PHE A 7 -13.68 8.83 -7.61
CA PHE A 7 -13.48 8.17 -6.33
C PHE A 7 -13.10 9.23 -5.28
N THR A 8 -14.10 9.91 -4.74
CA THR A 8 -13.93 11.01 -3.79
C THR A 8 -14.38 10.60 -2.38
N ASN A 9 -13.98 11.37 -1.38
CA ASN A 9 -14.38 11.18 0.03
C ASN A 9 -13.97 9.84 0.66
N PHE A 10 -12.80 9.31 0.28
CA PHE A 10 -12.21 8.13 0.90
C PHE A 10 -10.97 8.52 1.71
N ASP A 11 -10.96 8.18 3.00
CA ASP A 11 -9.79 8.35 3.86
C ASP A 11 -8.98 7.03 3.90
N PRO A 12 -7.79 6.95 3.27
CA PRO A 12 -7.02 5.73 3.23
C PRO A 12 -6.41 5.35 4.59
N SER A 13 -6.33 6.27 5.55
CA SER A 13 -5.76 5.97 6.87
C SER A 13 -6.59 4.94 7.65
N CYS A 14 -7.87 4.75 7.28
CA CYS A 14 -8.72 3.71 7.87
C CYS A 14 -8.26 2.27 7.56
N LEU A 15 -7.35 2.10 6.59
CA LEU A 15 -6.73 0.82 6.24
C LEU A 15 -5.42 0.56 7.00
N LEU A 16 -5.03 1.44 7.93
CA LEU A 16 -3.85 1.22 8.73
C LEU A 16 -4.15 0.24 9.89
N PRO A 17 -3.19 -0.64 10.23
CA PRO A 17 -3.25 -1.44 11.45
C PRO A 17 -3.13 -0.57 12.70
N LYS A 18 -3.31 -1.18 13.88
CA LYS A 18 -3.21 -0.46 15.16
C LYS A 18 -1.77 -0.06 15.49
N SER A 19 -0.82 -0.96 15.31
CA SER A 19 0.61 -0.70 15.44
C SER A 19 1.19 -0.26 14.10
N LEU A 20 1.98 0.81 14.14
CA LEU A 20 2.73 1.30 12.99
C LEU A 20 4.20 0.87 13.03
N ASP A 21 4.56 -0.12 13.85
CA ASP A 21 5.92 -0.68 13.82
C ASP A 21 6.25 -1.16 12.41
N TYR A 22 7.43 -0.82 11.90
CA TYR A 22 7.78 -1.07 10.51
C TYR A 22 9.22 -1.55 10.33
N TRP A 23 9.47 -2.16 9.17
CA TRP A 23 10.81 -2.29 8.60
C TRP A 23 10.98 -1.29 7.47
N THR A 24 12.20 -0.79 7.27
CA THR A 24 12.51 0.13 6.18
C THR A 24 13.82 -0.21 5.48
N TYR A 25 13.85 -0.03 4.16
CA TYR A 25 15.02 -0.26 3.33
C TYR A 25 14.93 0.54 2.01
N PHE A 26 16.09 0.84 1.43
CA PHE A 26 16.16 1.39 0.06
C PHE A 26 15.92 0.28 -0.96
N GLY A 27 15.11 0.54 -1.98
CA GLY A 27 14.82 -0.42 -3.05
C GLY A 27 14.27 0.24 -4.31
N SER A 28 13.62 -0.58 -5.13
CA SER A 28 13.05 -0.16 -6.41
C SER A 28 11.52 -0.23 -6.44
N LEU A 29 10.95 0.33 -7.52
CA LEU A 29 9.59 0.01 -7.94
C LEU A 29 9.50 -1.49 -8.26
N THR A 30 8.39 -2.13 -7.89
CA THR A 30 8.13 -3.56 -8.19
C THR A 30 7.55 -3.79 -9.58
N VAL A 31 7.35 -2.73 -10.35
CA VAL A 31 6.86 -2.76 -11.73
C VAL A 31 7.84 -2.02 -12.65
N PRO A 32 8.02 -2.44 -13.91
CA PRO A 32 8.83 -1.73 -14.88
C PRO A 32 8.50 -0.23 -14.89
N PRO A 33 9.52 0.65 -14.92
CA PRO A 33 10.92 0.38 -15.23
C PRO A 33 11.83 -0.07 -14.06
N LEU A 34 11.27 -0.48 -12.91
CA LEU A 34 12.04 -0.99 -11.75
C LEU A 34 13.08 0.00 -11.20
N LEU A 35 12.78 1.30 -11.23
CA LEU A 35 13.68 2.36 -10.75
C LEU A 35 14.01 2.20 -9.27
N GLU A 36 15.30 2.19 -8.92
CA GLU A 36 15.83 2.16 -7.56
C GLU A 36 15.72 3.52 -6.86
N SER A 37 14.49 3.97 -6.63
CA SER A 37 14.19 5.30 -6.08
C SER A 37 13.21 5.26 -4.92
N VAL A 38 13.07 4.11 -4.24
CA VAL A 38 12.03 3.90 -3.21
C VAL A 38 12.69 3.70 -1.85
N ILE A 39 12.18 4.40 -0.84
CA ILE A 39 12.37 4.04 0.57
C ILE A 39 11.11 3.28 0.98
N TRP A 40 11.22 1.96 1.16
CA TRP A 40 10.09 1.13 1.55
C TRP A 40 9.80 1.29 3.04
N ILE A 41 8.51 1.35 3.39
CA ILE A 41 8.01 1.27 4.76
C ILE A 41 7.01 0.12 4.77
N VAL A 42 7.39 -0.99 5.40
CA VAL A 42 6.54 -2.19 5.49
C VAL A 42 6.06 -2.34 6.93
N LEU A 43 4.76 -2.14 7.15
CA LEU A 43 4.16 -2.28 8.47
C LEU A 43 4.20 -3.76 8.92
N ARG A 44 4.56 -3.96 10.19
CA ARG A 44 4.71 -5.28 10.80
C ARG A 44 3.36 -5.95 11.04
N GLU A 45 2.38 -5.17 11.49
CA GLU A 45 1.04 -5.68 11.77
C GLU A 45 0.20 -5.67 10.48
N PRO A 46 -0.39 -6.81 10.07
CA PRO A 46 -1.27 -6.86 8.92
C PRO A 46 -2.69 -6.36 9.28
N ILE A 47 -3.45 -5.96 8.26
CA ILE A 47 -4.91 -5.82 8.38
C ILE A 47 -5.61 -7.13 8.01
N SER A 48 -6.72 -7.43 8.67
CA SER A 48 -7.59 -8.57 8.32
C SER A 48 -8.71 -8.13 7.39
N VAL A 49 -8.99 -8.95 6.38
CA VAL A 49 -10.11 -8.77 5.43
C VAL A 49 -10.88 -10.09 5.33
N CYS A 50 -12.17 -10.01 5.00
CA CYS A 50 -12.98 -11.21 4.80
C CYS A 50 -12.58 -11.92 3.49
N SER A 51 -12.77 -13.24 3.43
CA SER A 51 -12.41 -14.05 2.26
C SER A 51 -13.12 -13.60 0.98
N GLU A 52 -14.34 -13.06 1.09
CA GLU A 52 -15.11 -12.54 -0.05
C GLU A 52 -14.55 -11.25 -0.64
N GLN A 53 -13.62 -10.58 0.07
CA GLN A 53 -13.00 -9.32 -0.34
C GLN A 53 -11.60 -9.52 -0.97
N VAL A 54 -11.07 -10.74 -0.94
CA VAL A 54 -9.75 -11.11 -1.49
C VAL A 54 -9.84 -11.50 -2.96
#